data_AF-A0A6C0D3L9-F1
#
_entry.id   AF-A0A6C0D3L9-F1
#
_cell.length_a   1.000
_cell.length_b   1.000
_cell.length_c   1.000
_cell.angle_alpha   90.00
_cell.angle_beta   90.00
_cell.angle_gamma   90.00
#
_symmetry.space_group_name_H-M   'P 1'
#
loop_
_entity.id
_entity.type
_entity.pdbx_description
1 polymer ?
#
loop_
_entity_poly.entity_id
_entity_poly.type
_entity_poly.pdbx_seq_one_letter_code
_entity_poly.pdbx_strand_id
1 'polypeptide(L)'
;MISFRKLQVGKEYYIKKHDTDRKFKFVFDEYRTGEYNDLLKDEDLFMIFRRDTHRYAFYANDYYYDPEKIKRNAQRAIEQMEHRSMNMVLKRLVNEEFEWS
;
A
#
# COMPACT_ATOMS: atom_id res chain seq x y z
N MET A 1 0.68 1.20 -3.28
CA MET A 1 0.42 -0.17 -3.77
C MET A 1 1.66 -1.02 -3.59
N ILE A 2 1.50 -2.29 -3.27
CA ILE A 2 2.57 -3.30 -3.23
C ILE A 2 2.28 -4.39 -4.26
N SER A 3 3.31 -5.06 -4.76
CA SER A 3 3.16 -6.25 -5.60
C SER A 3 2.58 -7.40 -4.77
N PHE A 4 1.72 -8.22 -5.38
CA PHE A 4 1.18 -9.44 -4.74
C PHE A 4 2.30 -10.40 -4.30
N ARG A 5 3.47 -10.39 -4.97
CA ARG A 5 4.65 -11.20 -4.59
C ARG A 5 5.28 -10.78 -3.26
N LYS A 6 4.86 -9.64 -2.70
CA LYS A 6 5.34 -9.10 -1.42
C LYS A 6 4.33 -9.26 -0.29
N LEU A 7 3.26 -10.03 -0.50
CA LEU A 7 2.31 -10.36 0.55
C LEU A 7 2.96 -11.34 1.54
N GLN A 8 2.61 -11.19 2.81
CA GLN A 8 3.17 -11.95 3.92
C GLN A 8 2.03 -12.65 4.65
N VAL A 9 2.14 -13.96 4.82
CA VAL A 9 1.11 -14.78 5.47
C VAL A 9 0.84 -14.24 6.87
N GLY A 10 -0.44 -14.15 7.24
CA GLY A 10 -0.89 -13.63 8.53
C GLY A 10 -0.92 -12.10 8.63
N LYS A 11 -0.49 -11.36 7.59
CA LYS A 11 -0.53 -9.89 7.59
C LYS A 11 -1.82 -9.36 6.98
N GLU A 12 -2.32 -8.26 7.54
CA GLU A 12 -3.51 -7.57 7.05
C GLU A 12 -3.19 -6.60 5.89
N TYR A 13 -4.06 -6.57 4.89
CA TYR A 13 -3.93 -5.71 3.72
C TYR A 13 -5.26 -5.05 3.36
N TYR A 14 -5.19 -3.83 2.84
CA TYR A 14 -6.28 -3.26 2.06
C TYR A 14 -6.17 -3.73 0.62
N ILE A 15 -7.28 -4.21 0.08
CA ILE A 15 -7.38 -4.77 -1.27
C ILE A 15 -8.41 -3.95 -2.02
N LYS A 16 -8.08 -3.56 -3.25
CA LYS A 16 -9.01 -2.91 -4.16
C LYS A 16 -9.09 -3.73 -5.43
N LYS A 17 -10.29 -4.18 -5.76
CA LYS A 17 -10.54 -4.95 -6.97
C LYS A 17 -10.30 -4.09 -8.21
N HIS A 18 -9.64 -4.66 -9.21
CA HIS A 18 -9.31 -3.96 -10.45
C HIS A 18 -10.54 -3.70 -11.34
N ASP A 19 -11.54 -4.59 -11.26
CA ASP A 19 -12.74 -4.58 -12.11
C ASP A 19 -13.87 -3.69 -11.56
N THR A 20 -14.08 -3.72 -10.26
CA THR A 20 -15.27 -3.20 -9.59
C THR A 20 -14.97 -2.02 -8.67
N ASP A 21 -13.70 -1.65 -8.52
CA ASP A 21 -13.21 -0.64 -7.57
C ASP A 21 -13.53 -0.95 -6.08
N ARG A 22 -14.15 -2.11 -5.80
CA ARG A 22 -14.57 -2.50 -4.46
C ARG A 22 -13.37 -2.69 -3.55
N LYS A 23 -13.49 -2.20 -2.32
CA LYS A 23 -12.42 -2.18 -1.32
C LYS A 23 -12.70 -3.16 -0.20
N PHE A 24 -11.68 -3.89 0.20
CA PHE A 24 -11.72 -4.92 1.23
C PHE A 24 -10.52 -4.75 2.16
N LYS A 25 -10.64 -5.32 3.36
CA LYS A 25 -9.58 -5.33 4.37
C LYS A 25 -9.54 -6.71 4.99
N PHE A 26 -8.55 -7.52 4.64
CA PHE A 26 -8.46 -8.93 5.04
C PHE A 26 -7.03 -9.32 5.38
N VAL A 27 -6.88 -10.48 6.02
CA VAL A 27 -5.58 -11.08 6.35
C VAL A 27 -5.15 -12.01 5.23
N PHE A 28 -3.94 -11.84 4.71
CA PHE A 28 -3.40 -12.74 3.69
C PHE A 28 -3.13 -14.12 4.28
N ASP A 29 -3.61 -15.15 3.61
CA ASP A 29 -3.51 -16.55 4.05
C ASP A 29 -2.49 -17.30 3.19
N GLU A 30 -2.74 -17.43 1.89
CA GLU A 30 -1.89 -18.23 1.00
C GLU A 30 -2.05 -17.84 -0.48
N TYR A 31 -1.13 -18.32 -1.31
CA TYR A 31 -1.27 -18.31 -2.77
C TYR A 31 -1.87 -19.65 -3.23
N ARG A 32 -2.78 -19.61 -4.20
CA ARG A 32 -3.28 -20.79 -4.90
C ARG A 32 -3.22 -20.59 -6.40
N THR A 33 -2.72 -21.58 -7.10
CA THR A 33 -2.87 -21.69 -8.56
C THR A 33 -4.19 -22.41 -8.84
N GLY A 34 -4.95 -21.98 -9.84
CA GLY A 34 -6.09 -22.76 -10.32
C GLY A 34 -5.62 -24.14 -10.79
N GLU A 35 -6.15 -25.23 -10.22
CA GLU A 35 -5.76 -26.62 -10.57
C GLU A 35 -6.29 -27.09 -11.94
N TYR A 36 -6.79 -26.19 -12.79
CA TYR A 36 -7.41 -26.51 -14.08
C TYR A 36 -6.68 -25.81 -15.22
N ASN A 37 -5.53 -26.40 -15.62
CA ASN A 37 -4.88 -26.37 -16.94
C ASN A 37 -3.37 -26.11 -16.85
N ASP A 38 -2.58 -27.14 -17.15
CA ASP A 38 -1.11 -27.12 -17.33
C ASP A 38 -0.61 -26.20 -18.47
N LEU A 39 -1.47 -25.35 -19.04
CA LEU A 39 -1.19 -24.56 -20.24
C LEU A 39 -1.49 -23.06 -20.11
N LEU A 40 -1.84 -22.55 -18.93
CA LEU A 40 -2.22 -21.15 -18.78
C LEU A 40 -1.27 -20.35 -17.89
N LYS A 41 -1.05 -19.14 -18.37
CA LYS A 41 -0.10 -18.10 -17.96
C LYS A 41 -0.34 -17.69 -16.51
N ASP A 42 0.50 -16.81 -15.96
CA ASP A 42 0.39 -16.15 -14.63
C ASP A 42 -1.01 -15.59 -14.23
N GLU A 43 -2.01 -15.68 -15.10
CA GLU A 43 -3.39 -15.24 -14.99
C GLU A 43 -4.25 -16.08 -14.02
N ASP A 44 -3.88 -17.33 -13.72
CA ASP A 44 -4.63 -18.22 -12.81
C ASP A 44 -4.10 -18.24 -11.35
N LEU A 45 -3.27 -17.26 -10.98
CA LEU A 45 -2.80 -17.10 -9.61
C LEU A 45 -3.82 -16.31 -8.77
N PHE A 46 -4.35 -16.99 -7.76
CA PHE A 46 -5.25 -16.43 -6.76
C PHE A 46 -4.52 -16.22 -5.44
N MET A 47 -4.77 -15.06 -4.83
CA MET A 47 -4.40 -14.81 -3.45
C MET A 47 -5.60 -15.05 -2.56
N ILE A 48 -5.43 -15.95 -1.60
CA ILE A 48 -6.44 -16.27 -0.61
C ILE A 48 -6.25 -15.37 0.59
N PHE A 49 -7.33 -14.69 0.93
CA PHE A 49 -7.43 -13.84 2.10
C PHE A 49 -8.53 -14.36 3.01
N ARG A 50 -8.35 -14.18 4.32
CA ARG A 50 -9.33 -14.58 5.31
C ARG A 50 -9.85 -13.39 6.10
N ARG A 51 -11.14 -13.48 6.45
CA ARG A 51 -11.80 -12.63 7.43
C ARG A 51 -12.72 -13.51 8.25
N ASP A 52 -12.51 -13.50 9.55
CA ASP A 52 -13.22 -14.36 10.49
C ASP A 52 -13.08 -15.84 10.06
N THR A 53 -14.19 -16.52 9.79
CA THR A 53 -14.24 -17.91 9.31
C THR A 53 -14.28 -18.07 7.79
N HIS A 54 -14.29 -16.97 7.03
CA HIS A 54 -14.49 -16.99 5.58
C HIS A 54 -13.19 -16.73 4.81
N ARG A 55 -13.03 -17.43 3.69
CA ARG A 55 -11.92 -17.26 2.74
C ARG A 55 -12.42 -16.60 1.46
N TYR A 56 -11.61 -15.71 0.91
CA TYR A 56 -11.89 -14.91 -0.27
C TYR A 56 -10.70 -14.97 -1.23
N ALA A 57 -10.97 -15.19 -2.50
CA ALA A 57 -9.96 -15.18 -3.54
C ALA A 57 -9.90 -13.82 -4.25
N PHE A 58 -8.68 -13.37 -4.54
CA PHE A 58 -8.38 -12.16 -5.29
C PHE A 58 -7.35 -12.46 -6.37
N TYR A 59 -7.37 -11.70 -7.46
CA TYR A 59 -6.53 -11.94 -8.63
C TYR A 59 -5.16 -11.26 -8.51
N ALA A 60 -4.14 -11.82 -9.18
CA ALA A 60 -2.81 -11.21 -9.32
C ALA A 60 -2.83 -9.71 -9.70
N ASN A 61 -3.81 -9.30 -10.50
CA ASN A 61 -3.96 -7.93 -11.02
C ASN A 61 -4.77 -6.99 -10.12
N ASP A 62 -5.32 -7.47 -9.00
CA ASP A 62 -5.96 -6.60 -8.00
C ASP A 62 -4.90 -5.75 -7.28
N TYR A 63 -5.35 -4.67 -6.63
CA TYR A 63 -4.46 -3.71 -6.00
C TYR A 63 -4.32 -3.97 -4.49
N TYR A 64 -3.10 -4.21 -4.05
CA TYR A 64 -2.76 -4.50 -2.65
C TYR A 64 -2.07 -3.33 -1.97
N TYR A 65 -2.48 -3.02 -0.74
CA TYR A 65 -1.91 -1.95 0.06
C TYR A 65 -1.62 -2.43 1.49
N ASP A 66 -0.38 -2.23 1.91
CA ASP A 66 0.05 -2.46 3.28
C ASP A 66 -0.32 -1.25 4.15
N PRO A 67 -1.22 -1.41 5.15
CA PRO A 67 -1.67 -0.32 6.01
C PRO A 67 -0.52 0.35 6.78
N GLU A 68 0.46 -0.43 7.24
CA GLU A 68 1.60 0.09 8.00
C GLU A 68 2.57 0.86 7.10
N LYS A 69 2.72 0.42 5.84
CA LYS A 69 3.45 1.20 4.85
C LYS A 69 2.75 2.52 4.53
N ILE A 70 1.42 2.53 4.43
CA ILE A 70 0.64 3.77 4.21
C ILE A 70 0.84 4.73 5.38
N LYS A 71 0.68 4.28 6.62
CA LYS A 71 0.88 5.12 7.82
C LYS A 71 2.27 5.74 7.87
N ARG A 72 3.32 4.94 7.66
CA ARG A 72 4.71 5.45 7.66
C ARG A 72 4.97 6.46 6.54
N ASN A 73 4.40 6.24 5.36
CA ASN A 73 4.54 7.20 4.26
C ASN A 73 3.81 8.51 4.56
N ALA A 74 2.62 8.46 5.18
CA ALA A 74 1.90 9.65 5.61
C ALA A 74 2.69 10.43 6.66
N GLN A 75 3.24 9.73 7.65
CA GLN A 75 4.08 10.35 8.69
C GLN A 75 5.31 11.05 8.10
N ARG A 76 6.04 10.38 7.21
CA ARG A 76 7.20 10.99 6.51
C ARG A 76 6.81 12.20 5.66
N ALA A 77 5.64 12.18 5.05
CA ALA A 77 5.16 13.32 4.26
C ALA A 77 4.89 14.54 5.16
N ILE A 78 4.30 14.32 6.34
CA ILE A 78 4.08 15.37 7.34
C ILE A 78 5.41 15.97 7.80
N GLU A 79 6.38 15.13 8.19
CA GLU A 79 7.71 15.57 8.62
C GLU A 79 8.42 16.40 7.54
N GLN A 80 8.30 16.01 6.27
CA GLN A 80 8.85 16.78 5.16
C GLN A 80 8.16 18.14 4.97
N MET A 81 6.84 18.21 5.18
CA MET A 81 6.09 19.46 5.11
C MET A 81 6.45 20.40 6.27
N GLU A 82 6.62 19.86 7.47
CA GLU A 82 7.07 20.61 8.65
C GLU A 82 8.48 21.18 8.42
N HIS A 83 9.42 20.37 7.93
CA HIS A 83 10.76 20.82 7.61
C HIS A 83 10.79 21.92 6.54
N ARG A 84 9.95 21.80 5.50
CA ARG A 84 9.79 22.86 4.48
C ARG A 84 9.24 24.15 5.09
N SER A 85 8.24 24.04 5.97
CA SER A 85 7.63 25.19 6.65
C SER A 85 8.65 25.90 7.55
N MET A 86 9.39 25.13 8.35
CA MET A 86 10.48 25.66 9.19
C MET A 86 11.54 26.37 8.36
N ASN A 87 11.98 25.78 7.25
CA ASN A 87 12.95 26.42 6.35
C ASN A 87 12.44 27.73 5.74
N MET A 88 11.14 27.82 5.43
CA MET A 88 10.55 29.07 4.94
C MET A 88 10.56 30.15 6.03
N VAL A 89 10.21 29.79 7.27
CA VAL A 89 10.24 30.72 8.40
C VAL A 89 11.67 31.18 8.69
N LEU A 90 12.63 30.25 8.77
CA LEU A 90 14.04 30.58 8.99
C LEU A 90 14.61 31.48 7.89
N LYS A 91 14.29 31.21 6.62
CA LYS A 91 14.68 32.09 5.51
C LYS A 91 14.09 33.49 5.63
N ARG A 92 12.83 33.61 6.06
CA ARG A 92 12.21 34.91 6.30
C ARG A 92 12.92 35.65 7.43
N LEU A 93 13.12 35.00 8.58
CA LEU A 93 13.82 35.61 9.71
C LEU A 93 15.23 36.07 9.35
N VAL A 94 16.01 35.22 8.67
CA VAL A 94 17.36 35.59 8.22
C VAL A 94 17.31 36.77 7.24
N ASN A 95 16.38 36.78 6.28
CA ASN A 95 16.29 37.88 5.32
C ASN A 95 15.72 39.17 5.93
N GLU A 96 14.89 39.08 6.99
CA GLU A 96 14.30 40.22 7.70
C GLU A 96 15.29 40.83 8.70
N GLU A 97 16.08 40.01 9.41
CA GLU A 97 17.05 40.48 10.40
C GLU A 97 18.43 40.77 9.82
N PHE A 98 18.80 40.12 8.72
CA PHE A 98 20.01 40.40 7.96
C PHE A 98 19.61 40.89 6.57
N GLU A 99 19.35 42.19 6.44
CA GLU A 99 19.43 42.85 5.13
C GLU A 99 20.85 42.65 4.60
N TRP A 100 21.03 41.65 3.73
CA TRP A 100 22.25 41.50 2.96
C TRP A 100 22.34 42.69 2.00
N SER A 101 22.94 43.78 2.49
CA SER A 101 23.38 44.95 1.73
C SER A 101 24.81 44.76 1.22
#